data_AF-A0A1Y5DPI7-F1
#
_entry.id   AF-A0A1Y5DPI7-F1
#
_cell.length_a   1.000
_cell.length_b   1.000
_cell.length_c   1.000
_cell.angle_alpha   90.00
_cell.angle_beta   90.00
_cell.angle_gamma   90.00
#
_symmetry.space_group_name_H-M   'P 1'
#
loop_
_entity.id
_entity.type
_entity.pdbx_description
1 polymer ?
#
loop_
_entity_poly.entity_id
_entity_poly.type
_entity_poly.pdbx_seq_one_letter_code
_entity_poly.pdbx_strand_id
1 'polypeptide(L)'
;MTLDDIKNKTCLVGLTYLAANGDILKQTQVAGTVIKTDAEEGISIQLMLIAGQQSTTDKPAVFHLPPSLDAWHEATTGHFKNADHNIDITDPDYFVTWDIIKKKDDTPEGTHEWWEWLPRTSKPNVS
;
A
#
# COMPACT_ATOMS: atom_id res chain seq x y z
N MET A 1 -15.17 -9.99 -4.79
CA MET A 1 -14.06 -10.08 -3.83
C MET A 1 -14.56 -9.65 -2.46
N THR A 2 -14.11 -10.30 -1.39
CA THR A 2 -14.44 -9.99 0.01
C THR A 2 -13.15 -9.87 0.83
N LEU A 3 -13.22 -9.32 2.04
CA LEU A 3 -12.06 -9.20 2.93
C LEU A 3 -11.44 -10.56 3.31
N ASP A 4 -12.23 -11.63 3.28
CA ASP A 4 -11.76 -13.00 3.53
C ASP A 4 -10.96 -13.55 2.34
N ASP A 5 -11.31 -13.16 1.11
CA ASP A 5 -10.67 -13.64 -0.13
C ASP A 5 -9.20 -13.20 -0.24
N ILE A 6 -8.90 -12.01 0.26
CA ILE A 6 -7.55 -11.43 0.25
C ILE A 6 -6.70 -11.90 1.44
N LYS A 7 -7.23 -12.70 2.36
CA LYS A 7 -6.51 -13.13 3.55
C LYS A 7 -5.43 -14.16 3.21
N ASN A 8 -4.23 -14.01 3.77
CA ASN A 8 -3.04 -14.79 3.43
C ASN A 8 -2.60 -14.68 1.95
N LYS A 9 -3.09 -13.65 1.24
CA LYS A 9 -2.72 -13.36 -0.14
C LYS A 9 -1.56 -12.38 -0.19
N THR A 10 -0.75 -12.52 -1.23
CA THR A 10 0.36 -11.62 -1.49
C THR A 10 -0.11 -10.43 -2.30
N CYS A 11 0.36 -9.24 -1.96
CA CYS A 11 -0.03 -8.03 -2.66
C CYS A 11 1.11 -7.04 -2.79
N LEU A 12 1.13 -6.34 -3.92
CA LEU A 12 2.00 -5.20 -4.16
C LEU A 12 1.18 -3.92 -4.00
N VAL A 13 1.51 -3.13 -3.00
CA VAL A 13 0.84 -1.88 -2.64
C VAL A 13 1.62 -0.70 -3.19
N GLY A 14 1.00 0.11 -4.04
CA GLY A 14 1.52 1.40 -4.51
C GLY A 14 0.78 2.55 -3.86
N LEU A 15 1.52 3.45 -3.21
CA LEU A 15 1.00 4.66 -2.58
C LEU A 15 1.55 5.88 -3.30
N THR A 16 0.66 6.77 -3.74
CA THR A 16 1.02 8.06 -4.35
C THR A 16 0.57 9.18 -3.44
N TYR A 17 1.51 9.88 -2.83
CA TYR A 17 1.25 11.06 -2.02
C TYR A 17 1.10 12.26 -2.94
N LEU A 18 -0.05 12.93 -2.85
CA LEU A 18 -0.40 14.10 -3.63
C LEU A 18 -0.55 15.30 -2.69
N ALA A 19 -0.04 16.45 -3.13
CA ALA A 19 -0.30 17.73 -2.49
C ALA A 19 -1.74 18.19 -2.74
N ALA A 20 -2.19 19.19 -1.99
CA ALA A 20 -3.54 19.76 -2.12
C ALA A 20 -3.85 20.33 -3.52
N ASN A 21 -2.81 20.70 -4.26
CA ASN A 21 -2.89 21.20 -5.63
C ASN A 21 -2.85 20.09 -6.70
N GLY A 22 -2.68 18.81 -6.29
CA GLY A 22 -2.55 17.66 -7.18
C GLY A 22 -1.12 17.32 -7.61
N ASP A 23 -0.09 18.03 -7.12
CA ASP A 23 1.31 17.66 -7.39
C ASP A 23 1.70 16.37 -6.68
N ILE A 24 2.47 15.52 -7.37
CA ILE A 24 3.01 14.29 -6.78
C ILE A 24 4.15 14.66 -5.84
N LEU A 25 3.93 14.45 -4.55
CA LEU A 25 4.94 14.67 -3.50
C LEU A 25 5.91 13.49 -3.43
N LYS A 26 5.36 12.27 -3.45
CA LYS A 26 6.13 11.04 -3.28
C LYS A 26 5.36 9.87 -3.82
N GLN A 27 6.05 8.93 -4.44
CA GLN A 27 5.51 7.61 -4.73
C GLN A 27 6.28 6.58 -3.92
N THR A 28 5.57 5.62 -3.36
CA THR A 28 6.20 4.50 -2.67
C THR A 28 5.50 3.20 -3.00
N GLN A 29 6.27 2.13 -3.04
CA GLN A 29 5.75 0.78 -3.23
C GLN A 29 6.20 -0.08 -2.06
N VAL A 30 5.31 -0.94 -1.59
CA VAL A 30 5.59 -1.94 -0.57
C VAL A 30 4.95 -3.25 -0.99
N ALA A 31 5.64 -4.36 -0.75
CA ALA A 31 5.13 -5.70 -1.02
C ALA A 31 4.99 -6.46 0.29
N GLY A 32 3.93 -7.25 0.40
CA GLY A 32 3.62 -7.94 1.64
C GLY A 32 2.55 -9.00 1.49
N THR A 33 2.24 -9.63 2.62
CA THR A 33 1.19 -10.64 2.73
C THR A 33 0.13 -10.16 3.69
N VAL A 34 -1.14 -10.29 3.32
CA VAL A 34 -2.26 -9.93 4.19
C VAL A 34 -2.34 -10.90 5.36
N ILE A 35 -2.16 -10.40 6.59
CA ILE A 35 -2.22 -11.20 7.81
C ILE A 35 -3.55 -11.05 8.56
N LYS A 36 -4.23 -9.91 8.38
CA LYS A 36 -5.50 -9.62 9.05
C LYS A 36 -6.36 -8.74 8.16
N THR A 37 -7.66 -8.99 8.18
CA THR A 37 -8.67 -8.17 7.51
C THR A 37 -9.84 -7.98 8.45
N ASP A 38 -10.28 -6.75 8.60
CA ASP A 38 -11.35 -6.35 9.49
C ASP A 38 -12.06 -5.13 8.92
N ALA A 39 -13.39 -5.07 9.03
CA ALA A 39 -14.17 -3.96 8.48
C ALA A 39 -14.04 -2.66 9.29
N GLU A 40 -13.64 -2.75 10.56
CA GLU A 40 -13.46 -1.62 11.47
C GLU A 40 -11.97 -1.26 11.60
N GLU A 41 -11.08 -2.24 11.75
CA GLU A 41 -9.64 -2.03 11.89
C GLU A 41 -8.88 -1.92 10.55
N GLY A 42 -9.51 -2.32 9.44
CA GLY A 42 -8.90 -2.31 8.11
C GLY A 42 -8.13 -3.58 7.75
N ILE A 43 -7.19 -3.46 6.82
CA ILE A 43 -6.40 -4.57 6.28
C ILE A 43 -4.97 -4.42 6.78
N SER A 44 -4.47 -5.43 7.49
CA SER A 44 -3.08 -5.49 7.95
C SER A 44 -2.25 -6.36 7.01
N ILE A 45 -1.23 -5.76 6.42
CA ILE A 45 -0.30 -6.38 5.49
C ILE A 45 1.06 -6.48 6.17
N GLN A 46 1.56 -7.69 6.33
CA GLN A 46 2.92 -7.92 6.79
C GLN A 46 3.88 -7.68 5.62
N LEU A 47 4.71 -6.64 5.72
CA LEU A 47 5.68 -6.30 4.69
C LEU A 47 6.75 -7.39 4.60
N MET A 48 7.11 -7.76 3.38
CA MET A 48 8.19 -8.71 3.13
C MET A 48 9.53 -8.06 3.51
N LEU A 49 10.41 -8.86 4.13
CA LEU A 49 11.76 -8.42 4.44
C LEU A 49 12.52 -8.20 3.13
N ILE A 50 13.03 -6.99 2.95
CA ILE A 50 13.82 -6.70 1.77
C ILE A 50 15.21 -7.28 1.97
N ALA A 51 15.72 -8.00 0.96
CA ALA A 51 17.12 -8.39 0.87
C ALA A 51 18.03 -7.16 1.04
N GLY A 52 18.66 -7.02 2.21
CA GLY A 52 19.55 -5.91 2.57
C GLY A 52 19.03 -5.00 3.68
N GLN A 53 17.74 -5.07 4.05
CA GLN A 53 17.24 -4.47 5.29
C GLN A 53 17.39 -5.47 6.44
N GLN A 54 18.37 -5.23 7.32
CA GLN A 54 18.32 -5.84 8.64
C GLN A 54 17.14 -5.23 9.39
N SER A 55 16.07 -6.01 9.58
CA SER A 55 15.10 -5.68 10.62
C SER A 55 15.83 -5.62 11.95
N THR A 56 15.96 -4.41 12.50
CA THR A 56 16.50 -4.17 13.84
C THR A 56 15.54 -4.65 14.94
N THR A 57 14.35 -5.10 14.55
CA THR A 57 13.30 -5.67 15.38
C THR A 57 12.98 -7.07 14.90
N ASP A 58 12.82 -8.02 15.82
CA ASP A 58 12.50 -9.44 15.59
C ASP A 58 11.20 -9.69 14.77
N LYS A 59 10.41 -8.64 14.51
CA LYS A 59 9.11 -8.72 13.84
C LYS A 59 9.09 -7.95 12.51
N PRO A 60 8.49 -8.53 11.45
CA PRO A 60 8.29 -7.81 10.19
C PRO A 60 7.37 -6.61 10.38
N ALA A 61 7.62 -5.52 9.64
CA ALA A 61 6.77 -4.33 9.69
C ALA A 61 5.35 -4.67 9.20
N VAL A 62 4.34 -4.14 9.88
CA VAL A 62 2.94 -4.30 9.50
C VAL A 62 2.42 -2.98 8.97
N PHE A 63 1.87 -3.00 7.76
CA PHE A 63 1.27 -1.89 7.09
C PHE A 63 -0.26 -1.99 7.17
N HIS A 64 -0.93 -0.89 7.47
CA HIS A 64 -2.39 -0.86 7.61
C HIS A 64 -3.01 -0.09 6.44
N LEU A 65 -4.00 -0.70 5.81
CA LEU A 65 -4.80 -0.10 4.76
C LEU A 65 -6.28 0.03 5.19
N PRO A 66 -7.02 0.98 4.60
CA PRO A 66 -8.46 1.03 4.75
C PRO A 66 -9.13 -0.31 4.33
N PRO A 67 -10.28 -0.68 4.92
CA PRO A 67 -11.01 -1.90 4.61
C PRO A 67 -11.66 -1.92 3.21
N SER A 68 -11.44 -0.89 2.39
CA SER A 68 -12.00 -0.81 1.05
C SER A 68 -11.23 -1.69 0.07
N LEU A 69 -11.99 -2.48 -0.68
CA LEU A 69 -11.52 -3.37 -1.73
C LEU A 69 -11.54 -2.71 -3.12
N ASP A 70 -11.96 -1.44 -3.23
CA ASP A 70 -11.99 -0.70 -4.50
C ASP A 70 -10.58 -0.46 -5.08
N ALA A 71 -9.57 -0.39 -4.21
CA ALA A 71 -8.17 -0.23 -4.60
C ALA A 71 -7.49 -1.55 -5.02
N TRP A 72 -8.17 -2.69 -4.88
CA TRP A 72 -7.59 -4.02 -5.04
C TRP A 72 -7.91 -4.58 -6.43
N HIS A 73 -6.86 -4.95 -7.15
CA HIS A 73 -6.94 -5.46 -8.51
C HIS A 73 -6.20 -6.79 -8.59
N GLU A 74 -6.74 -7.76 -9.32
CA GLU A 74 -6.03 -9.01 -9.59
C GLU A 74 -4.70 -8.71 -10.31
N ALA A 75 -3.62 -9.19 -9.70
CA ALA A 75 -2.30 -9.02 -10.27
C ALA A 75 -2.05 -10.02 -11.39
N THR A 76 -1.23 -9.60 -12.35
CA THR A 76 -0.78 -10.48 -13.42
C THR A 76 0.41 -11.28 -12.92
N THR A 77 0.48 -12.56 -13.30
CA THR A 77 1.63 -13.42 -13.06
C THR A 77 2.90 -12.81 -13.67
N GLY A 78 3.97 -12.72 -12.91
CA GLY A 78 5.22 -12.08 -13.32
C GLY A 78 6.16 -11.81 -12.14
N HIS A 79 7.39 -11.43 -12.45
CA HIS A 79 8.36 -11.02 -11.43
C HIS A 79 8.42 -9.50 -11.36
N PHE A 80 7.97 -8.93 -10.24
CA PHE A 80 7.99 -7.50 -10.00
C PHE A 80 9.19 -7.15 -9.13
N LYS A 81 10.12 -6.41 -9.73
CA LYS A 81 11.32 -5.92 -9.07
C LYS A 81 11.35 -4.41 -9.13
N ASN A 82 11.45 -3.78 -7.96
CA ASN A 82 11.69 -2.36 -7.87
C ASN A 82 12.92 -2.14 -6.99
N ALA A 83 14.06 -1.87 -7.61
CA ALA A 83 15.32 -1.66 -6.88
C ALA A 83 15.29 -0.39 -6.02
N ASP A 84 14.55 0.64 -6.46
CA ASP A 84 14.43 1.92 -5.74
C ASP A 84 13.67 1.73 -4.42
N HIS A 85 12.59 0.94 -4.49
CA HIS A 85 11.74 0.60 -3.35
C HIS A 85 12.09 -0.72 -2.69
N ASN A 86 13.19 -1.35 -3.11
CA ASN A 86 13.68 -2.55 -2.46
C ASN A 86 12.59 -3.67 -2.48
N ILE A 87 11.89 -3.80 -3.61
CA ILE A 87 10.81 -4.78 -3.82
C ILE A 87 11.29 -5.90 -4.72
N ASP A 88 11.07 -7.13 -4.28
CA ASP A 88 11.21 -8.36 -5.07
C ASP A 88 10.04 -9.27 -4.72
N ILE A 89 9.06 -9.36 -5.62
CA ILE A 89 7.89 -10.22 -5.45
C ILE A 89 7.56 -10.93 -6.75
N THR A 90 7.40 -12.25 -6.66
CA THR A 90 7.07 -13.11 -7.80
C THR A 90 5.62 -13.54 -7.68
N ASP A 91 4.87 -13.36 -8.77
CA ASP A 91 3.46 -13.75 -8.90
C ASP A 91 2.58 -13.26 -7.73
N PRO A 92 2.53 -11.94 -7.45
CA PRO A 92 1.60 -11.42 -6.44
C PRO A 92 0.16 -11.78 -6.82
N ASP A 93 -0.69 -12.02 -5.82
CA ASP A 93 -2.12 -12.26 -6.06
C ASP A 93 -2.84 -10.94 -6.42
N TYR A 94 -2.45 -9.82 -5.80
CA TYR A 94 -3.15 -8.54 -5.95
C TYR A 94 -2.24 -7.31 -6.11
N PHE A 95 -2.66 -6.35 -6.91
CA PHE A 95 -2.16 -4.98 -6.93
C PHE A 95 -3.10 -4.08 -6.15
N VAL A 96 -2.54 -3.29 -5.24
CA VAL A 96 -3.31 -2.37 -4.41
C VAL A 96 -2.77 -0.97 -4.60
N THR A 97 -3.60 -0.04 -5.05
CA THR A 97 -3.13 1.33 -5.32
C THR A 97 -3.96 2.39 -4.62
N TRP A 98 -3.30 3.27 -3.90
CA TRP A 98 -3.92 4.36 -3.14
C TRP A 98 -3.28 5.69 -3.49
N ASP A 99 -4.13 6.69 -3.70
CA ASP A 99 -3.74 8.10 -3.77
C ASP A 99 -4.01 8.74 -2.41
N ILE A 100 -2.97 9.32 -1.79
CA ILE A 100 -3.02 9.92 -0.46
C ILE A 100 -2.92 11.43 -0.64
N ILE A 101 -4.05 12.13 -0.60
CA ILE A 101 -4.14 13.56 -0.90
C ILE A 101 -4.07 14.39 0.38
N LYS A 102 -3.14 15.35 0.44
CA LYS A 102 -3.07 16.35 1.51
C LYS A 102 -4.24 17.32 1.38
N LYS A 103 -5.20 17.33 2.31
CA LYS A 103 -6.42 18.18 2.22
C LYS A 103 -6.17 19.66 2.56
N LYS A 104 -5.16 19.97 3.39
CA LYS A 104 -4.83 21.36 3.77
C LYS A 104 -3.32 21.54 3.91
N ASP A 105 -2.82 22.64 3.36
CA ASP A 105 -1.42 23.04 3.49
C ASP A 105 -1.17 23.86 4.77
N ASP A 106 -2.20 24.55 5.25
CA ASP A 106 -2.14 25.46 6.39
C ASP A 106 -2.91 24.84 7.56
N THR A 107 -2.18 24.24 8.49
CA THR A 107 -2.73 23.97 9.83
C THR A 107 -1.68 24.39 10.86
N PRO A 108 -2.01 25.28 11.82
CA PRO A 108 -1.09 25.70 12.86
C PRO A 108 -0.56 24.49 13.65
N GLU A 109 0.69 24.60 14.09
CA GLU A 109 1.41 23.58 14.87
C GLU A 109 0.52 23.02 16.01
N GLY A 110 0.15 21.75 15.90
CA GLY A 110 -0.69 21.04 16.88
C GLY A 110 -1.99 20.43 16.35
N THR A 111 -2.32 20.61 15.07
CA THR A 111 -3.53 19.99 14.47
C THR A 111 -3.14 18.84 13.55
N HIS A 112 -3.83 17.70 13.68
CA HIS A 112 -3.59 16.49 12.90
C HIS A 112 -3.53 16.77 11.39
N GLU A 113 -2.52 16.23 10.70
CA GLU A 113 -2.42 16.31 9.24
C GLU A 113 -3.54 15.49 8.60
N TRP A 114 -4.47 16.15 7.91
CA TRP A 114 -5.61 15.49 7.26
C TRP A 114 -5.19 14.97 5.88
N TRP A 115 -4.86 13.68 5.83
CA TRP A 115 -4.64 12.94 4.59
C TRP A 115 -5.91 12.20 4.20
N GLU A 116 -6.37 12.39 2.97
CA GLU A 116 -7.50 11.65 2.40
C GLU A 116 -6.98 10.48 1.56
N TRP A 117 -7.41 9.27 1.90
CA TRP A 117 -7.09 8.05 1.17
C TRP A 117 -8.13 7.83 0.08
N LEU A 118 -7.70 7.90 -1.18
CA LEU A 118 -8.54 7.64 -2.34
C LEU A 118 -8.11 6.33 -3.01
N PRO A 119 -9.01 5.33 -3.09
CA PRO A 119 -8.68 4.08 -3.76
C PRO A 119 -8.61 4.31 -5.28
N ARG A 120 -7.54 3.85 -5.91
CA ARG A 120 -7.46 3.81 -7.37
C ARG A 120 -8.24 2.61 -7.87
N THR A 121 -9.40 2.88 -8.45
CA THR A 121 -10.28 1.87 -9.08
C THR A 121 -9.82 1.47 -10.49
N SER A 122 -8.81 2.13 -11.04
CA SER A 122 -8.22 1.78 -12.33
C SER A 122 -7.01 0.88 -12.13
N LYS A 123 -6.94 -0.23 -12.88
CA LYS A 123 -5.81 -1.17 -12.83
C LYS A 123 -4.49 -0.41 -13.09
N PRO A 124 -3.48 -0.54 -12.22
CA PRO A 124 -2.19 0.08 -12.46
C PRO A 124 -1.55 -0.51 -13.72
N ASN A 125 -0.99 0.37 -14.57
CA ASN A 125 -0.19 -0.05 -15.71
C ASN A 125 1.21 -0.42 -15.20
N VAL A 126 1.42 -1.71 -14.95
CA VAL A 126 2.73 -2.29 -14.68
C VAL A 126 3.30 -2.74 -16.04
N SER A 127 4.16 -1.92 -16.63
CA SER A 127 4.93 -2.24 -17.83
C SER A 127 6.30 -2.81 -17.47
#